data_AF-X1QUU9-F1
#
_entry.id   AF-X1QUU9-F1
#
_cell.length_a   1.000
_cell.length_b   1.000
_cell.length_c   1.000
_cell.angle_alpha   90.00
_cell.angle_beta   90.00
_cell.angle_gamma   90.00
#
_symmetry.space_group_name_H-M   'P 1'
#
loop_
_entity.id
_entity.type
_entity.pdbx_description
1 polymer ?
#
loop_
_entity_poly.entity_id
_entity_poly.type
_entity_poly.pdbx_seq_one_letter_code
_entity_poly.pdbx_strand_id
1 'polypeptide(L)'
;DLDELNRPKAFYGQLIHENCPRRPYFDEGKFARQLGEEGCLYELGCKGPFTYSDCPVRHWNGGVNWVIGAGSPCLGCTEPSFPDITGPFYEKISDWKKLRPPLK
;
A
#
# COMPACT_ATOMS: atom_id res chain seq x y z
N ASP A 1 -1.87 22.03 4.12
CA ASP A 1 -3.23 21.53 3.90
C ASP A 1 -3.42 20.13 4.47
N LEU A 2 -4.64 19.83 4.95
CA LEU A 2 -5.04 18.55 5.50
C LEU A 2 -6.02 17.82 4.56
N ASP A 3 -6.08 16.49 4.64
CA ASP A 3 -7.12 15.67 4.01
C ASP A 3 -8.38 15.54 4.91
N GLU A 4 -9.36 14.78 4.46
CA GLU A 4 -10.65 14.58 5.15
C GLU A 4 -10.53 13.82 6.48
N LEU A 5 -9.41 13.13 6.70
CA LEU A 5 -9.07 12.48 7.96
C LEU A 5 -8.18 13.37 8.86
N ASN A 6 -8.04 14.66 8.52
CA ASN A 6 -7.16 15.61 9.18
C ASN A 6 -5.68 15.23 9.15
N ARG A 7 -5.23 14.48 8.13
CA ARG A 7 -3.82 14.11 7.94
C ARG A 7 -3.10 15.13 7.05
N PRO A 8 -1.82 15.45 7.28
CA PRO A 8 -1.08 16.34 6.39
C PRO A 8 -0.96 15.79 4.97
N LYS A 9 -1.47 16.53 3.97
CA LYS A 9 -1.43 16.11 2.56
C LYS A 9 -0.01 15.92 2.02
N ALA A 10 0.98 16.57 2.63
CA ALA A 10 2.39 16.38 2.30
C ALA A 10 2.87 14.92 2.44
N PHE A 11 2.26 14.14 3.35
CA PHE A 11 2.64 12.75 3.62
C PHE A 11 1.55 11.74 3.28
N TYR A 12 0.29 12.17 3.25
CA TYR A 12 -0.89 11.30 3.07
C TYR A 12 -1.76 11.71 1.88
N GLY A 13 -1.28 12.58 0.99
CA GLY A 13 -2.05 13.08 -0.14
C GLY A 13 -2.13 12.13 -1.35
N GLN A 14 -1.32 11.07 -1.37
CA GLN A 14 -1.22 10.12 -2.47
C GLN A 14 -1.21 8.68 -1.96
N LEU A 15 -1.68 7.77 -2.79
CA LEU A 15 -1.62 6.33 -2.50
C LEU A 15 -0.19 5.82 -2.70
N ILE A 16 0.21 4.85 -1.88
CA ILE A 16 1.49 4.14 -2.06
C ILE A 16 1.61 3.61 -3.50
N HIS A 17 0.51 3.11 -4.07
CA HIS A 17 0.51 2.52 -5.42
C HIS A 17 0.67 3.52 -6.57
N GLU A 18 0.46 4.81 -6.33
CA GLU A 18 0.69 5.85 -7.35
C GLU A 18 2.18 6.12 -7.58
N ASN A 19 3.01 5.91 -6.55
CA ASN A 19 4.46 6.15 -6.59
C ASN A 19 5.28 4.85 -6.46
N CYS A 20 4.63 3.69 -6.54
CA CYS A 20 5.30 2.41 -6.36
C CYS A 20 6.18 2.05 -7.58
N PRO A 21 7.49 1.79 -7.44
CA PRO A 21 8.35 1.34 -8.55
C PRO A 21 7.92 0.02 -9.18
N ARG A 22 7.14 -0.80 -8.47
CA ARG A 22 6.56 -2.06 -8.97
C ARG A 22 5.23 -1.85 -9.71
N ARG A 23 4.78 -0.60 -9.91
CA ARG A 23 3.53 -0.27 -10.62
C ARG A 23 3.51 -0.77 -12.08
N PRO A 24 4.58 -0.63 -12.88
CA PRO A 24 4.60 -1.17 -14.24
C PRO A 24 4.29 -2.68 -14.29
N TYR A 25 4.81 -3.44 -13.33
CA TYR A 25 4.48 -4.87 -13.23
C TYR A 25 3.00 -5.13 -12.95
N PHE A 26 2.32 -4.26 -12.19
CA PHE A 26 0.88 -4.36 -11.99
C PHE A 26 0.12 -4.10 -13.30
N ASP A 27 0.51 -3.06 -14.03
CA ASP A 27 -0.14 -2.65 -15.28
C ASP A 27 0.05 -3.71 -16.38
N GLU A 28 1.18 -4.44 -16.37
CA GLU A 28 1.46 -5.57 -17.26
C GLU A 28 0.87 -6.92 -16.79
N GLY A 29 0.29 -6.98 -15.59
CA GLY A 29 -0.19 -8.23 -15.00
C GLY A 29 0.92 -9.20 -14.54
N LYS A 30 2.15 -8.72 -14.38
CA LYS A 30 3.30 -9.48 -13.84
C LYS A 30 3.28 -9.48 -12.31
N PHE A 31 2.61 -10.46 -11.72
CA PHE A 31 2.50 -10.62 -10.27
C PHE A 31 3.53 -11.62 -9.71
N ALA A 32 4.13 -11.27 -8.57
CA ALA A 32 4.93 -12.19 -7.78
C ALA A 32 4.03 -13.28 -7.17
N ARG A 33 4.48 -14.54 -7.19
CA ARG A 33 3.73 -15.69 -6.65
C ARG A 33 4.22 -16.14 -5.28
N GLN A 34 5.42 -15.70 -4.89
CA GLN A 34 6.00 -15.90 -3.55
C GLN A 34 6.79 -14.67 -3.11
N LEU A 35 6.99 -14.54 -1.79
CA LEU A 35 7.81 -13.45 -1.23
C LEU A 35 9.24 -13.55 -1.77
N GLY A 36 9.82 -12.41 -2.12
CA GLY A 36 11.16 -12.32 -2.70
C GLY A 36 11.22 -12.41 -4.22
N GLU A 37 10.13 -12.78 -4.90
CA GLU A 37 10.07 -12.73 -6.37
C GLU A 37 9.97 -11.30 -6.92
N GLU A 38 10.47 -11.16 -8.15
CA GLU A 38 10.24 -9.98 -8.97
C GLU A 38 8.75 -9.92 -9.38
N GLY A 39 8.21 -8.70 -9.49
CA GLY A 39 6.83 -8.47 -9.88
C GLY A 39 6.01 -7.75 -8.81
N CYS A 40 4.76 -7.43 -9.13
CA CYS A 40 3.88 -6.76 -8.20
C CYS A 40 3.40 -7.70 -7.08
N LEU A 41 3.43 -7.23 -5.84
CA LEU A 41 3.03 -7.98 -4.64
C LEU A 41 1.51 -8.00 -4.41
N TYR A 42 0.70 -7.57 -5.39
CA TYR A 42 -0.75 -7.45 -5.24
C TYR A 42 -1.43 -8.78 -4.92
N GLU A 43 -1.04 -9.87 -5.60
CA GLU A 43 -1.60 -11.21 -5.33
C GLU A 43 -1.16 -11.77 -3.97
N LEU A 44 -0.03 -11.31 -3.46
CA LEU A 44 0.48 -11.63 -2.11
C LEU A 44 -0.15 -10.76 -1.01
N GLY A 45 -1.17 -9.97 -1.35
CA GLY A 45 -1.97 -9.20 -0.39
C GLY A 45 -1.51 -7.76 -0.19
N CYS A 46 -0.72 -7.18 -1.08
CA CYS A 46 -0.28 -5.79 -0.94
C CYS A 46 -1.47 -4.82 -0.90
N LYS A 47 -1.51 -4.05 0.20
CA LYS A 47 -2.54 -3.06 0.51
C LYS A 47 -2.20 -1.63 0.02
N GLY A 48 -1.07 -1.47 -0.66
CA GLY A 48 -0.62 -0.19 -1.24
C GLY A 48 -1.66 0.53 -2.13
N PRO A 49 -2.53 -0.17 -2.88
CA PRO A 49 -3.57 0.47 -3.69
C PRO A 49 -4.67 1.24 -2.94
N PHE A 50 -4.75 1.15 -1.60
CA PHE A 50 -5.69 1.94 -0.80
C PHE A 50 -5.04 2.60 0.42
N THR A 51 -3.71 2.49 0.55
CA THR A 51 -2.96 3.04 1.67
C THR A 51 -2.35 4.37 1.26
N TYR A 52 -2.71 5.44 1.95
CA TYR A 52 -2.12 6.76 1.79
C TYR A 52 -0.87 6.87 2.66
N SER A 53 0.28 7.07 2.03
CA SER A 53 1.55 7.34 2.69
C SER A 53 2.64 7.64 1.66
N ASP A 54 3.62 8.45 2.05
CA ASP A 54 4.83 8.76 1.29
C ASP A 54 5.93 7.69 1.39
N CYS A 55 5.65 6.50 1.94
CA CYS A 55 6.58 5.37 2.03
C CYS A 55 7.45 5.15 0.77
N PRO A 56 6.90 5.08 -0.46
CA PRO A 56 7.71 4.87 -1.67
C PRO A 56 8.59 6.05 -2.07
N VAL A 57 8.36 7.25 -1.52
CA VAL A 57 9.08 8.47 -1.87
C VAL A 57 10.14 8.80 -0.81
N ARG A 58 9.74 8.86 0.47
CA ARG A 58 10.63 9.21 1.58
C ARG A 58 11.44 8.03 2.09
N HIS A 59 10.93 6.81 1.91
CA HIS A 59 11.40 5.61 2.59
C HIS A 59 11.39 5.75 4.14
N TRP A 60 11.90 4.73 4.81
CA TRP A 60 12.12 4.64 6.25
C TRP A 60 13.61 4.67 6.57
N ASN A 61 13.92 5.00 7.83
CA ASN A 61 15.28 4.99 8.37
C ASN A 61 16.25 5.92 7.61
N GLY A 62 15.82 7.15 7.30
CA GLY A 62 16.67 8.13 6.62
C GLY A 62 16.89 7.84 5.14
N GLY A 63 15.89 7.30 4.45
CA GLY A 63 15.97 7.01 3.02
C GLY A 63 16.39 5.58 2.67
N VAL A 64 16.69 4.74 3.68
CA VAL A 64 17.30 3.42 3.49
C VAL A 64 16.40 2.47 2.72
N ASN A 65 15.18 2.20 3.22
CA ASN A 65 14.28 1.26 2.57
C ASN A 65 12.83 1.43 3.06
N TRP A 66 11.91 0.63 2.53
CA TRP A 66 10.50 0.60 2.88
C TRP A 66 9.96 -0.81 2.65
N VAL A 67 8.73 -1.09 3.09
CA VAL A 67 8.20 -2.46 3.17
C VAL A 67 8.21 -3.23 1.83
N ILE A 68 7.78 -2.58 0.73
CA ILE A 68 7.75 -3.20 -0.60
C ILE A 68 9.16 -3.27 -1.21
N GLY A 69 10.00 -2.27 -0.94
CA GLY A 69 11.42 -2.30 -1.31
C GLY A 69 12.17 -3.45 -0.63
N ALA A 70 11.76 -3.82 0.59
CA ALA A 70 12.23 -5.01 1.31
C ALA A 70 11.55 -6.32 0.87
N GLY A 71 10.69 -6.30 -0.15
CA GLY A 71 10.05 -7.49 -0.71
C GLY A 71 8.79 -7.96 0.04
N SER A 72 8.27 -7.17 0.99
CA SER A 72 7.07 -7.51 1.76
C SER A 72 5.86 -6.67 1.34
N PRO A 73 4.64 -7.23 1.32
CA PRO A 73 3.43 -6.48 1.01
C PRO A 73 3.20 -5.32 1.99
N CYS A 74 2.71 -4.19 1.48
CA CYS A 74 2.15 -3.16 2.35
C CYS A 74 0.94 -3.74 3.11
N LEU A 75 0.82 -3.41 4.40
CA LEU A 75 -0.26 -3.90 5.28
C LEU A 75 -1.40 -2.89 5.49
N GLY A 76 -1.22 -1.64 5.07
CA GLY A 76 -2.21 -0.58 5.28
C GLY A 76 -2.19 0.08 6.66
N CYS A 77 -1.05 0.03 7.37
CA CYS A 77 -0.93 0.51 8.76
C CYS A 77 -1.23 2.01 8.99
N THR A 78 -1.36 2.82 7.94
CA THR A 78 -1.72 4.24 8.02
C THR A 78 -3.20 4.50 7.78
N GLU A 79 -3.99 3.46 7.50
CA GLU A 79 -5.42 3.58 7.23
C GLU A 79 -6.27 3.23 8.45
N PRO A 80 -7.42 3.89 8.66
CA PRO A 80 -8.34 3.57 9.76
C PRO A 80 -8.87 2.14 9.74
N SER A 81 -8.80 1.48 8.58
CA SER A 81 -9.24 0.11 8.36
C SER A 81 -8.26 -0.94 8.92
N PHE A 82 -7.05 -0.54 9.31
CA PHE A 82 -6.04 -1.42 9.88
C PHE A 82 -6.24 -1.63 11.40
N PRO A 83 -6.01 -2.85 11.93
CA PRO A 83 -5.66 -4.07 11.21
C PRO A 83 -6.87 -4.87 10.70
N ASP A 84 -8.06 -4.66 11.27
CA ASP A 84 -9.17 -5.61 11.19
C ASP A 84 -9.72 -5.82 9.78
N ILE A 85 -9.88 -4.76 8.99
CA ILE A 85 -10.40 -4.86 7.62
C ILE A 85 -9.28 -5.13 6.62
N THR A 86 -8.06 -4.63 6.90
CA THR A 86 -6.88 -4.92 6.08
C THR A 86 -6.37 -6.36 6.26
N GLY A 87 -6.77 -7.02 7.34
CA GLY A 87 -6.56 -8.45 7.56
C GLY A 87 -7.58 -9.27 6.76
N PRO A 88 -7.19 -10.46 6.27
CA PRO A 88 -5.88 -11.10 6.34
C PRO A 88 -4.80 -10.44 5.45
N PHE A 89 -3.57 -10.35 5.99
CA PHE A 89 -2.50 -9.54 5.38
C PHE A 89 -1.93 -10.11 4.08
N TYR A 90 -1.76 -11.43 4.02
CA TYR A 90 -1.14 -12.12 2.87
C TYR A 90 -2.14 -12.66 1.87
N GLU A 91 -3.36 -12.12 1.89
CA GLU A 91 -4.40 -12.46 0.93
C GLU A 91 -4.73 -11.24 0.07
N LYS A 92 -4.99 -11.52 -1.21
CA LYS A 92 -5.52 -10.53 -2.14
C LYS A 92 -6.81 -9.95 -1.57
N ILE A 93 -6.97 -8.65 -1.73
CA ILE A 93 -8.21 -7.94 -1.40
C ILE A 93 -9.36 -8.57 -2.20
N SER A 94 -10.26 -9.25 -1.49
CA SER A 94 -11.45 -9.87 -2.07
C SER A 94 -12.65 -8.91 -2.10
N ASP A 95 -12.70 -7.94 -1.18
CA ASP A 95 -13.78 -6.97 -1.08
C ASP A 95 -13.26 -5.53 -0.91
N TRP A 96 -13.16 -4.83 -2.03
CA TRP A 96 -12.72 -3.44 -2.09
C TRP A 96 -13.68 -2.45 -1.41
N LYS A 97 -14.96 -2.81 -1.25
CA LYS A 97 -15.95 -1.89 -0.67
C LYS A 97 -15.71 -1.68 0.81
N LYS A 98 -15.15 -2.68 1.50
CA LYS A 98 -14.82 -2.58 2.93
C LYS A 98 -13.65 -1.65 3.21
N LEU A 99 -12.74 -1.47 2.25
CA LEU A 99 -11.51 -0.71 2.42
C LEU A 99 -11.65 0.79 2.21
N ARG A 100 -12.77 1.24 1.62
CA ARG A 100 -13.20 2.64 1.61
C ARG A 100 -14.34 2.79 2.60
N PRO A 101 -14.07 2.96 3.92
CA PRO A 101 -15.14 3.37 4.81
C PRO A 101 -15.74 4.68 4.26
N PRO A 102 -17.06 4.89 4.39
CA PRO A 102 -17.65 6.15 3.99
C PRO A 102 -16.92 7.25 4.75
N LEU A 103 -16.26 8.12 3.98
CA LEU A 103 -15.79 9.41 4.47
C LEU A 103 -17.04 10.09 5.03
N LYS A 104 -17.04 10.37 6.33
CA LYS A 104 -18.16 11.06 6.97
C LYS A 104 -18.32 12.45 6.38
#